data_AF-A0A4D5RGS3-F1
#
_entry.id   AF-A0A4D5RGS3-F1
#
_cell.length_a   1.000
_cell.length_b   1.000
_cell.length_c   1.000
_cell.angle_alpha   90.00
_cell.angle_beta   90.00
_cell.angle_gamma   90.00
#
_symmetry.space_group_name_H-M   'P 1'
#
loop_
_entity.id
_entity.type
_entity.pdbx_description
1 polymer ?
#
loop_
_entity_poly.entity_id
_entity_poly.type
_entity_poly.pdbx_seq_one_letter_code
_entity_poly.pdbx_strand_id
1 'polypeptide(L)' 'MRSSTLTLTFAVLLAAECAFGTFRIPLTRFKSVRKQLAEEGIFIHEGPYPEPLVNLLDVEYYGPITIGTPPQ' A
#
# COMPACT_ATOMS: atom_id res chain seq x y z
N MET A 1 -27.21 35.75 -20.69
CA MET A 1 -26.41 35.71 -19.44
C MET A 1 -26.61 34.44 -18.61
N ARG A 2 -27.80 33.80 -18.57
CA ARG A 2 -28.07 32.55 -17.81
C ARG A 2 -27.41 31.26 -18.34
N SER A 3 -27.08 31.19 -19.63
CA SER A 3 -26.49 29.99 -20.25
C SER A 3 -25.00 29.80 -19.93
N SER A 4 -24.26 30.90 -19.81
CA SER A 4 -22.80 30.88 -19.54
C SER A 4 -22.48 30.44 -18.11
N THR A 5 -23.32 30.83 -17.15
CA THR A 5 -23.20 30.37 -15.76
C THR A 5 -23.47 28.87 -15.65
N LEU A 6 -24.41 28.32 -16.43
CA LEU A 6 -24.79 26.91 -16.41
C LEU A 6 -23.70 26.01 -17.01
N THR A 7 -23.03 26.47 -18.08
CA THR A 7 -21.88 25.79 -18.67
C THR A 7 -20.66 25.82 -17.74
N LEU A 8 -20.43 26.93 -17.03
CA LEU A 8 -19.34 27.04 -16.05
C LEU A 8 -19.56 26.11 -14.86
N THR A 9 -20.78 26.04 -14.32
CA THR A 9 -21.09 25.13 -13.20
C THR A 9 -20.93 23.67 -13.59
N PHE A 10 -21.33 23.30 -14.81
CA PHE A 10 -21.18 21.93 -15.30
C PHE A 10 -19.70 21.54 -15.50
N ALA A 11 -18.89 22.46 -16.03
CA ALA A 11 -17.45 22.24 -16.20
C ALA A 11 -16.71 22.07 -14.85
N VAL A 12 -17.11 22.82 -13.81
CA VAL A 12 -16.55 22.68 -12.46
C VAL A 12 -16.93 21.34 -11.82
N LEU A 13 -18.16 20.87 -12.02
CA LEU A 13 -18.62 19.59 -11.50
C LEU A 13 -17.83 18.41 -12.10
N LEU A 14 -17.65 18.43 -13.42
CA LEU A 14 -16.85 17.44 -14.16
C LEU A 14 -15.38 17.44 -13.72
N ALA A 15 -14.80 18.61 -13.46
CA ALA A 15 -13.43 18.72 -12.97
C ALA A 15 -13.26 18.17 -11.54
N ALA A 16 -14.27 18.32 -10.69
CA ALA A 16 -14.26 17.78 -9.33
C ALA A 16 -14.33 16.24 -9.32
N GLU A 17 -15.10 15.64 -10.22
CA GLU A 17 -15.18 14.18 -10.39
C GLU A 17 -13.85 13.59 -10.91
N CYS A 18 -13.17 14.30 -11.82
CA CYS A 18 -11.83 13.92 -12.29
C CYS A 18 -10.76 13.96 -11.18
N ALA A 19 -11.00 14.68 -10.08
CA ALA A 19 -10.10 14.76 -8.94
C ALA A 19 -10.26 13.63 -7.92
N PHE A 20 -11.31 12.79 -8.03
CA PHE A 20 -11.46 11.56 -7.23
C PHE A 20 -10.54 10.45 -7.76
N GLY A 21 -9.23 10.71 -7.72
CA GLY A 21 -8.20 9.86 -8.29
C GLY A 21 -7.29 9.23 -7.23
N THR A 22 -7.66 8.01 -6.82
CA THR A 22 -6.82 6.96 -6.21
C THR A 22 -6.44 7.10 -4.73
N PHE A 23 -7.08 6.26 -3.90
CA PHE A 23 -6.51 5.86 -2.60
C PHE A 23 -5.29 4.97 -2.88
N ARG A 24 -4.10 5.46 -2.54
CA ARG A 24 -2.84 4.73 -2.70
C ARG A 24 -2.22 4.48 -1.33
N ILE A 25 -1.78 3.25 -1.10
CA ILE A 25 -1.01 2.89 0.08
C ILE A 25 0.47 2.99 -0.29
N PRO A 26 1.25 3.90 0.32
CA PRO A 26 2.68 3.95 0.07
C PRO A 26 3.33 2.67 0.61
N LEU A 27 4.20 2.06 -0.20
CA LEU A 27 5.00 0.91 0.22
C LEU A 27 6.39 1.37 0.65
N THR A 28 6.77 1.06 1.87
CA THR A 28 8.10 1.35 2.41
C THR A 28 8.97 0.11 2.31
N ARG A 29 10.20 0.28 1.78
CA ARG A 29 11.18 -0.80 1.70
C ARG A 29 11.84 -1.04 3.05
N PHE A 30 12.07 -2.30 3.40
CA PHE A 30 12.81 -2.73 4.57
C PHE A 30 13.73 -3.91 4.22
N LYS A 31 14.67 -4.25 5.14
CA LYS A 31 15.51 -5.45 4.98
C LYS A 31 14.66 -6.69 5.24
N SER A 32 14.68 -7.66 4.31
CA SER A 32 13.98 -8.92 4.51
C SER A 32 14.51 -9.68 5.73
N VAL A 33 13.67 -10.53 6.30
CA VAL A 33 14.04 -11.38 7.45
C VAL A 33 15.29 -12.20 7.13
N ARG A 34 15.37 -12.78 5.93
CA ARG A 34 16.55 -13.51 5.48
C ARG A 34 17.83 -12.65 5.50
N LYS A 35 17.75 -11.39 5.05
CA LYS A 35 18.91 -10.48 5.06
C LYS A 35 19.32 -10.10 6.47
N GLN A 36 18.36 -9.82 7.35
CA GLN A 36 18.64 -9.51 8.74
C GLN A 36 19.33 -10.68 9.45
N LEU A 37 18.85 -11.92 9.24
CA LEU A 37 19.48 -13.10 9.84
C LEU A 37 20.84 -13.42 9.22
N ALA A 38 21.00 -13.24 7.90
CA ALA A 38 22.28 -13.43 7.24
C ALA A 38 23.35 -12.45 7.73
N GLU A 39 22.97 -11.21 8.10
CA GLU A 39 23.86 -10.23 8.73
C GLU A 39 24.34 -10.70 10.12
N GLU A 40 23.51 -11.43 10.85
CA GLU A 40 23.85 -12.08 12.13
C GLU A 40 24.57 -13.43 11.93
N GLY A 41 24.86 -13.83 10.69
CA GLY A 41 25.50 -15.10 10.36
C GLY A 41 24.58 -16.32 10.44
N ILE A 42 23.26 -16.11 10.51
CA ILE A 42 22.25 -17.16 10.56
C ILE A 42 21.69 -17.38 9.16
N PHE A 43 21.94 -18.57 8.60
CA PHE A 43 21.43 -18.95 7.28
C PHE A 43 20.24 -19.88 7.43
N ILE A 44 19.06 -19.38 7.08
CA ILE A 44 17.82 -20.17 7.12
C ILE A 44 17.69 -20.95 5.81
N HIS A 45 17.59 -22.26 5.93
CA HIS A 45 17.19 -23.15 4.85
C HIS A 45 15.69 -23.47 4.97
N GLU A 46 15.03 -23.71 3.83
CA GLU A 46 13.63 -24.14 3.78
C GLU A 46 13.46 -25.38 4.66
N GLY A 47 12.55 -25.30 5.64
CA GLY A 47 12.28 -26.39 6.57
C GLY A 47 11.51 -27.55 5.91
N PRO A 48 11.42 -28.72 6.57
CA PRO A 48 10.72 -29.89 6.03
C PRO A 48 9.20 -29.71 5.98
N TYR A 49 8.66 -28.68 6.63
CA TYR A 49 7.24 -28.38 6.66
C TYR A 49 6.94 -27.23 5.70
N PRO A 50 6.02 -27.42 4.73
CA PRO A 50 5.57 -26.33 3.89
C PRO A 50 4.86 -25.29 4.75
N GLU A 51 5.30 -24.03 4.68
CA GLU A 51 4.57 -22.92 5.29
C GLU A 51 3.18 -22.80 4.66
N PRO A 52 2.15 -22.42 5.46
CA PRO A 52 0.76 -22.68 5.10
C PRO A 52 0.30 -22.15 3.73
N LEU A 53 0.91 -21.08 3.19
CA LEU A 53 0.60 -20.57 1.84
C LEU A 53 1.75 -19.82 1.15
N VAL A 54 2.54 -19.01 1.86
CA VAL A 54 3.64 -18.19 1.30
C VAL A 54 4.74 -18.02 2.34
N ASN A 55 5.99 -18.21 1.94
CA ASN A 55 7.16 -17.89 2.76
C ASN A 55 7.41 -16.36 2.75
N LEU A 56 7.41 -15.72 3.92
CA LEU A 56 7.61 -14.27 4.07
C LEU A 56 9.06 -13.85 4.32
N LEU A 57 10.01 -14.80 4.35
CA LEU A 57 11.42 -14.52 4.67
C LEU A 57 12.08 -13.52 3.73
N ASP A 58 11.59 -13.43 2.50
CA ASP A 58 12.15 -12.59 1.43
C ASP A 58 11.30 -11.34 1.13
N VAL A 59 10.27 -11.04 1.94
CA VAL A 59 9.47 -9.82 1.78
C VAL A 59 10.30 -8.58 2.16
N GLU A 60 10.26 -7.55 1.30
CA GLU A 60 11.00 -6.30 1.49
C GLU A 60 10.13 -5.04 1.48
N TYR A 61 8.81 -5.15 1.30
CA TYR A 61 7.91 -4.01 1.22
C TYR A 61 6.67 -4.23 2.08
N TYR A 62 6.28 -3.20 2.85
CA TYR A 62 5.03 -3.20 3.61
C TYR A 62 4.29 -1.87 3.40
N GLY A 63 2.97 -1.92 3.57
CA GLY A 63 2.10 -0.74 3.59
C GLY A 63 1.40 -0.66 4.94
N PRO A 64 1.35 0.52 5.59
CA PRO A 64 0.66 0.67 6.86
C PRO A 64 -0.86 0.57 6.66
N ILE A 65 -1.52 -0.07 7.63
CA ILE A 65 -2.98 -0.11 7.75
C ILE A 65 -3.36 0.28 9.17
N THR A 66 -4.58 0.78 9.35
CA THR A 66 -5.14 1.09 10.67
C THR A 66 -6.34 0.19 10.95
N ILE A 67 -6.50 -0.21 12.20
CA ILE A 67 -7.61 -1.06 12.64
C ILE A 67 -8.25 -0.45 13.90
N GLY A 68 -9.58 -0.44 13.96
CA GLY A 68 -10.35 -0.06 15.16
C GLY A 68 -10.76 1.40 15.25
N THR A 69 -11.35 1.76 16.39
CA THR A 69 -11.73 3.14 16.76
C THR A 69 -11.49 3.32 18.27
N PRO A 70 -10.42 4.01 18.71
CA PRO A 70 -9.46 4.76 17.90
C PRO A 70 -8.54 3.84 17.05
N PRO A 71 -7.89 4.40 16.00
CA PRO A 71 -6.90 3.67 15.19
C PRO A 71 -5.72 3.15 16.02
N GLN A 72 -5.33 1.89 15.80
CA GLN A 72 -4.10 1.26 16.31
C GLN A 72 -3.02 1.23 15.24
#